data_AF-A0A2V7HV91-F1
#
_entry.id   AF-A0A2V7HV91-F1
#
_cell.length_a   1.000
_cell.length_b   1.000
_cell.length_c   1.000
_cell.angle_alpha   90.00
_cell.angle_beta   90.00
_cell.angle_gamma   90.00
#
_symmetry.space_group_name_H-M   'P 1'
#
loop_
_entity.id
_entity.type
_entity.pdbx_description
1 polymer ?
#
loop_
_entity_poly.entity_id
_entity_poly.type
_entity_poly.pdbx_seq_one_letter_code
_entity_poly.pdbx_strand_id
1 'polypeptide(L)'
;YHALGRAALLLGRLDQARSLGDRAVESSPRQPGYAAHALHLLGDIATYSDRFDAERGEAHYRKALALAEPRGMRPLVAQCHLAFGKLYRRTGKREQAQEHLTIATAMFHEMDMPFWLEQTEAETKGLA
;
A
#
# COMPACT_ATOMS: atom_id res chain seq x y z
N TYR A 1 4.64 1.64 -13.92
CA TYR A 1 5.22 2.24 -12.70
C TYR A 1 5.17 1.34 -11.45
N HIS A 2 4.20 0.43 -11.30
CA HIS A 2 4.16 -0.57 -10.21
C HIS A 2 5.44 -1.44 -10.11
N ALA A 3 5.99 -1.89 -11.24
CA ALA A 3 7.26 -2.62 -11.28
C ALA A 3 8.48 -1.76 -10.92
N LEU A 4 8.46 -0.44 -11.20
CA LEU A 4 9.57 0.48 -10.92
C LEU A 4 9.62 0.88 -9.43
N GLY A 5 8.47 1.03 -8.76
CA GLY A 5 8.41 1.28 -7.31
C GLY A 5 8.93 0.10 -6.49
N ARG A 6 8.50 -1.13 -6.81
CA ARG A 6 9.03 -2.36 -6.19
C ARG A 6 10.50 -2.62 -6.53
N ALA A 7 10.94 -2.32 -7.75
CA ALA A 7 12.35 -2.43 -8.13
C ALA A 7 13.22 -1.39 -7.41
N ALA A 8 12.73 -0.16 -7.17
CA ALA A 8 13.47 0.86 -6.43
C ALA A 8 13.56 0.56 -4.93
N LEU A 9 12.51 -0.06 -4.35
CA LEU A 9 12.53 -0.63 -2.99
C LEU A 9 13.63 -1.71 -2.86
N LEU A 10 13.76 -2.60 -3.86
CA LEU A 10 14.79 -3.65 -3.90
C LEU A 10 16.22 -3.13 -4.13
N LEU A 11 16.39 -1.93 -4.70
CA LEU A 11 17.70 -1.38 -5.09
C LEU A 11 18.24 -0.31 -4.12
N GLY A 12 17.59 -0.08 -2.97
CA GLY A 12 18.04 0.91 -1.98
C GLY A 12 17.93 2.36 -2.44
N ARG A 13 17.21 2.63 -3.54
CA ARG A 13 17.04 3.97 -4.12
C ARG A 13 15.75 4.64 -3.62
N LEU A 14 15.55 4.62 -2.30
CA LEU A 14 14.32 5.08 -1.65
C LEU A 14 14.06 6.57 -1.90
N ASP A 15 15.10 7.41 -1.88
CA ASP A 15 14.97 8.85 -2.09
C ASP A 15 14.56 9.20 -3.54
N GLN A 16 15.07 8.45 -4.52
CA GLN A 16 14.70 8.63 -5.93
C GLN A 16 13.25 8.17 -6.19
N ALA A 17 12.84 7.04 -5.58
CA ALA A 17 11.46 6.56 -5.67
C ALA A 17 10.48 7.54 -5.03
N ARG A 18 10.86 8.14 -3.90
CA ARG A 18 10.08 9.17 -3.22
C ARG A 18 9.91 10.43 -4.07
N SER A 19 11.01 10.97 -4.60
CA SER A 19 10.97 12.16 -5.46
C SER A 19 10.10 11.97 -6.71
N LEU A 20 10.14 10.79 -7.33
CA LEU A 20 9.26 10.45 -8.46
C LEU A 20 7.79 10.32 -8.04
N GLY A 21 7.52 9.75 -6.87
CA GLY A 21 6.17 9.66 -6.30
C GLY A 21 5.58 11.04 -6.01
N ASP A 22 6.33 11.91 -5.35
CA ASP A 22 5.90 13.27 -5.01
C ASP A 22 5.57 14.07 -6.28
N ARG A 23 6.44 14.01 -7.30
CA ARG A 23 6.19 14.66 -8.60
C ARG A 23 4.97 14.11 -9.33
N ALA A 24 4.71 12.81 -9.22
CA ALA A 24 3.53 12.19 -9.81
C ALA A 24 2.25 12.72 -9.13
N VAL A 25 2.26 12.90 -7.81
CA VAL A 25 1.15 13.50 -7.06
C VAL A 25 0.94 14.98 -7.42
N GLU A 26 2.02 15.77 -7.54
CA GLU A 26 1.93 17.19 -7.93
C GLU A 26 1.40 17.39 -9.36
N SER A 27 1.73 16.48 -10.29
CA SER A 27 1.26 16.52 -11.68
C SER A 27 -0.22 16.12 -11.86
N SER A 28 -0.93 15.80 -10.77
CA SER A 28 -2.16 15.00 -10.77
C SER A 28 -3.50 15.67 -11.13
N PRO A 29 -3.65 16.96 -11.53
CA PRO A 29 -4.97 17.43 -11.97
C PRO A 29 -5.53 16.64 -13.17
N ARG A 30 -4.66 16.07 -14.01
CA ARG A 30 -5.06 15.42 -15.27
C ARG A 30 -5.24 13.90 -15.20
N GLN A 31 -4.67 13.20 -14.22
CA GLN A 31 -4.74 11.74 -14.19
C GLN A 31 -4.79 11.15 -12.76
N PRO A 32 -5.96 11.22 -12.09
CA PRO A 32 -6.10 10.90 -10.68
C PRO A 32 -5.84 9.42 -10.31
N GLY A 33 -5.91 8.48 -11.28
CA GLY A 33 -5.52 7.09 -11.05
C GLY A 33 -4.02 6.91 -10.80
N TYR A 34 -3.18 7.76 -11.39
CA TYR A 34 -1.73 7.71 -11.14
C TYR A 34 -1.38 8.25 -9.76
N ALA A 35 -2.09 9.26 -9.26
CA ALA A 35 -1.92 9.72 -7.88
C ALA A 35 -2.26 8.63 -6.86
N ALA A 36 -3.32 7.85 -7.09
CA ALA A 36 -3.65 6.75 -6.18
C ALA A 36 -2.49 5.74 -6.05
N HIS A 37 -1.89 5.33 -7.18
CA HIS A 37 -0.71 4.46 -7.17
C HIS A 37 0.54 5.12 -6.57
N ALA A 38 0.77 6.40 -6.88
CA ALA A 38 1.91 7.13 -6.34
C ALA A 38 1.83 7.27 -4.82
N LEU A 39 0.64 7.58 -4.29
CA LEU A 39 0.38 7.66 -2.86
C LEU A 39 0.58 6.29 -2.18
N HIS A 40 0.09 5.21 -2.77
CA HIS A 40 0.35 3.87 -2.25
C HIS A 40 1.85 3.58 -2.14
N LEU A 41 2.62 3.89 -3.20
CA LEU A 41 4.07 3.73 -3.21
C LEU A 41 4.79 4.61 -2.16
N LEU A 42 4.34 5.85 -1.96
CA LEU A 42 4.90 6.72 -0.91
C LEU A 42 4.64 6.15 0.49
N GLY A 43 3.49 5.49 0.70
CA GLY A 43 3.20 4.75 1.91
C GLY A 43 4.14 3.56 2.09
N ASP A 44 4.37 2.77 1.03
CA ASP A 44 5.32 1.65 1.07
C ASP A 44 6.71 2.14 1.47
N ILE A 45 7.21 3.21 0.83
CA ILE A 45 8.53 3.79 1.12
C ILE A 45 8.62 4.25 2.58
N ALA A 46 7.59 4.94 3.08
CA ALA A 46 7.55 5.41 4.47
C ALA A 46 7.57 4.25 5.49
N THR A 47 7.10 3.07 5.10
CA THR A 47 6.94 1.91 5.99
C THR A 47 7.97 0.79 5.75
N TYR A 48 8.88 0.93 4.78
CA TYR A 48 9.80 -0.13 4.35
C TYR A 48 11.16 -0.17 5.06
N SER A 49 11.70 0.96 5.53
CA SER A 49 13.13 1.05 5.93
C SER A 49 13.37 1.39 7.41
N ASP A 50 14.64 1.55 7.80
CA ASP A 50 15.10 2.03 9.11
C ASP A 50 14.52 3.40 9.49
N ARG A 51 14.05 4.16 8.49
CA ARG A 51 13.32 5.42 8.67
C ARG A 51 11.81 5.18 8.67
N PHE A 52 11.37 4.17 9.43
CA PHE A 52 9.96 3.81 9.55
C PHE A 52 9.15 4.97 10.12
N ASP A 53 8.21 5.47 9.31
CA ASP A 53 7.32 6.59 9.65
C ASP A 53 5.88 6.11 9.49
N ALA A 54 5.33 5.57 10.58
CA ALA A 54 4.00 4.97 10.58
C ALA A 54 2.92 5.99 10.21
N GLU A 55 2.98 7.20 10.77
CA GLU A 55 1.97 8.24 10.54
C GLU A 55 1.95 8.69 9.08
N ARG A 56 3.12 8.93 8.49
CA ARG A 56 3.18 9.26 7.06
C ARG A 56 2.72 8.10 6.21
N GLY A 57 3.13 6.87 6.52
CA GLY A 57 2.67 5.67 5.82
C GLY A 57 1.14 5.58 5.78
N GLU A 58 0.52 5.67 6.96
CA GLU A 58 -0.92 5.63 7.15
C GLU A 58 -1.63 6.74 6.37
N ALA A 59 -1.11 7.97 6.42
CA ALA A 59 -1.68 9.10 5.72
C ALA A 59 -1.65 8.93 4.18
N HIS A 60 -0.55 8.39 3.64
CA HIS A 60 -0.43 8.13 2.22
C HIS A 60 -1.36 7.00 1.76
N TYR A 61 -1.45 5.90 2.51
CA TYR A 61 -2.39 4.82 2.21
C TYR A 61 -3.85 5.28 2.26
N ARG A 62 -4.22 6.13 3.23
CA ARG A 62 -5.58 6.70 3.31
C ARG A 62 -5.91 7.54 2.07
N LYS A 63 -4.99 8.40 1.64
CA LYS A 63 -5.18 9.21 0.43
C LYS A 63 -5.27 8.32 -0.82
N ALA A 64 -4.45 7.27 -0.90
CA ALA A 64 -4.52 6.31 -2.00
C ALA A 64 -5.88 5.61 -2.06
N LEU A 65 -6.38 5.12 -0.93
CA LEU A 65 -7.68 4.48 -0.80
C LEU A 65 -8.82 5.42 -1.23
N ALA A 66 -8.85 6.64 -0.69
CA ALA A 66 -9.87 7.65 -1.01
C ALA A 66 -9.91 8.04 -2.50
N LEU A 67 -8.78 7.91 -3.21
CA LEU A 67 -8.74 8.10 -4.66
C LEU A 67 -9.13 6.84 -5.44
N ALA A 68 -8.78 5.66 -4.93
CA ALA A 68 -8.97 4.38 -5.60
C ALA A 68 -10.42 3.87 -5.55
N GLU A 69 -11.09 3.98 -4.40
CA GLU A 69 -12.46 3.51 -4.16
C GLU A 69 -13.49 4.07 -5.16
N PRO A 70 -13.69 5.40 -5.29
CA PRO A 70 -14.70 5.96 -6.19
C PRO A 70 -14.38 5.71 -7.68
N ARG A 71 -13.17 5.26 -7.99
CA ARG A 71 -12.70 4.98 -9.36
C ARG A 71 -12.78 3.51 -9.72
N GLY A 72 -13.30 2.65 -8.83
CA GLY A 72 -13.42 1.22 -9.07
C GLY A 72 -12.06 0.52 -9.20
N MET A 73 -10.98 1.09 -8.64
CA MET A 73 -9.64 0.51 -8.70
C MET A 73 -9.47 -0.65 -7.70
N ARG A 74 -10.33 -1.68 -7.81
CA ARG A 74 -10.44 -2.79 -6.85
C ARG A 74 -9.09 -3.43 -6.47
N PRO A 75 -8.15 -3.69 -7.40
CA PRO A 75 -6.84 -4.22 -7.03
C PRO A 75 -6.03 -3.29 -6.12
N LEU A 76 -6.09 -1.97 -6.37
CA LEU A 76 -5.37 -0.99 -5.56
C LEU A 76 -6.02 -0.81 -4.18
N VAL A 77 -7.35 -0.89 -4.10
CA VAL A 77 -8.09 -0.88 -2.84
C VAL A 77 -7.66 -2.06 -1.96
N ALA A 78 -7.64 -3.28 -2.52
CA ALA A 78 -7.18 -4.47 -1.80
C ALA A 78 -5.71 -4.36 -1.35
N GLN A 79 -4.84 -3.82 -2.21
CA GLN A 79 -3.43 -3.55 -1.86
C GLN A 79 -3.31 -2.52 -0.73
N CYS A 80 -4.13 -1.47 -0.71
CA CYS A 80 -4.13 -0.50 0.39
C CYS A 80 -4.51 -1.17 1.72
N HIS A 81 -5.52 -2.05 1.73
CA HIS A 81 -5.88 -2.80 2.93
C HIS A 81 -4.78 -3.76 3.39
N LEU A 82 -4.10 -4.46 2.47
CA LEU A 82 -2.93 -5.26 2.81
C LEU A 82 -1.80 -4.40 3.43
N ALA A 83 -1.57 -3.22 2.89
CA ALA A 83 -0.55 -2.29 3.40
C ALA A 83 -0.92 -1.72 4.78
N PHE A 84 -2.19 -1.43 5.05
CA PHE A 84 -2.69 -1.12 6.39
C PHE A 84 -2.49 -2.28 7.37
N GLY A 85 -2.80 -3.50 6.95
CA GLY A 85 -2.58 -4.72 7.74
C GLY A 85 -1.12 -4.86 8.18
N LYS A 86 -0.19 -4.72 7.22
CA LYS A 86 1.27 -4.70 7.45
C LYS A 86 1.69 -3.62 8.44
N LEU A 87 1.22 -2.39 8.21
CA LEU A 87 1.54 -1.23 9.04
C LEU A 87 1.07 -1.43 10.49
N TYR A 88 -0.20 -1.79 10.66
CA TYR A 88 -0.78 -1.94 11.99
C TYR A 88 -0.16 -3.10 12.76
N ARG A 89 0.14 -4.22 12.09
CA ARG A 89 0.90 -5.32 12.68
C ARG A 89 2.24 -4.83 13.22
N ARG A 90 3.00 -4.09 12.40
CA ARG A 90 4.32 -3.57 12.78
C ARG A 90 4.26 -2.56 13.93
N THR A 91 3.15 -1.83 14.07
CA THR A 91 2.90 -0.90 15.19
C THR A 91 2.23 -1.53 16.41
N GLY A 92 2.00 -2.85 16.42
CA GLY A 92 1.37 -3.56 17.54
C GLY A 92 -0.16 -3.43 17.63
N LYS A 93 -0.81 -2.80 16.65
CA LYS A 93 -2.27 -2.61 16.60
C LYS A 93 -2.96 -3.83 15.98
N ARG A 94 -2.93 -4.95 16.71
CA ARG A 94 -3.32 -6.29 16.21
C ARG A 94 -4.76 -6.37 15.68
N GLU A 95 -5.73 -5.77 16.37
CA GLU A 95 -7.13 -5.79 15.93
C GLU A 95 -7.33 -5.07 14.59
N GLN A 96 -6.76 -3.86 14.47
CA GLN A 96 -6.82 -3.07 13.22
C GLN A 96 -6.08 -3.77 12.08
N ALA A 97 -4.97 -4.45 12.39
CA ALA A 97 -4.25 -5.25 11.42
C ALA A 97 -5.13 -6.41 10.90
N GLN A 98 -5.80 -7.13 11.80
CA GLN A 98 -6.67 -8.25 11.44
C GLN A 98 -7.85 -7.79 10.57
N GLU A 99 -8.51 -6.69 10.93
CA GLU A 99 -9.62 -6.13 10.15
C GLU A 99 -9.22 -5.86 8.70
N HIS A 100 -8.11 -5.15 8.51
CA HIS A 100 -7.63 -4.81 7.17
C HIS A 100 -7.12 -6.02 6.38
N LEU A 101 -6.48 -6.99 7.03
CA LEU A 101 -6.07 -8.23 6.36
C LEU A 101 -7.27 -9.08 5.95
N THR A 102 -8.33 -9.13 6.75
CA THR A 102 -9.58 -9.82 6.38
C THR A 102 -10.20 -9.19 5.13
N ILE A 103 -10.30 -7.85 5.08
CA ILE A 103 -10.83 -7.14 3.91
C ILE A 103 -9.96 -7.43 2.68
N ALA A 104 -8.64 -7.30 2.79
CA ALA A 104 -7.72 -7.55 1.68
C ALA A 104 -7.86 -8.99 1.15
N THR A 105 -7.93 -9.98 2.06
CA THR A 105 -8.09 -11.40 1.71
C THR A 105 -9.39 -11.63 0.94
N ALA A 106 -10.51 -11.12 1.44
CA ALA A 106 -11.80 -11.26 0.77
C ALA A 106 -11.77 -10.65 -0.64
N MET A 107 -11.22 -9.44 -0.79
CA MET A 107 -11.13 -8.79 -2.09
C MET A 107 -10.22 -9.53 -3.07
N PHE A 108 -9.06 -10.04 -2.62
CA PHE A 108 -8.16 -10.82 -3.48
C PHE A 108 -8.74 -12.18 -3.87
N HIS A 109 -9.53 -12.79 -2.99
CA HIS A 109 -10.28 -14.00 -3.30
C HIS A 109 -11.34 -13.73 -4.36
N GLU A 110 -12.15 -12.68 -4.21
CA GLU A 110 -13.16 -12.27 -5.21
C GLU A 110 -12.59 -11.94 -6.60
N MET A 111 -11.30 -11.58 -6.67
CA MET A 111 -10.62 -11.24 -7.92
C MET A 111 -9.72 -12.37 -8.44
N ASP A 112 -9.75 -13.56 -7.85
CA ASP A 112 -8.90 -14.72 -8.19
C ASP A 112 -7.40 -14.35 -8.28
N MET A 113 -6.87 -13.70 -7.24
CA MET A 113 -5.50 -13.21 -7.18
C MET A 113 -4.62 -14.03 -6.20
N PRO A 114 -4.16 -15.24 -6.58
CA PRO A 114 -3.52 -16.18 -5.67
C PRO A 114 -2.20 -15.68 -5.08
N PHE A 115 -1.40 -14.94 -5.86
CA PHE A 115 -0.16 -14.34 -5.35
C PHE A 115 -0.43 -13.40 -4.16
N TRP A 116 -1.51 -12.62 -4.22
CA TRP A 116 -1.84 -11.67 -3.17
C TRP A 116 -2.51 -12.35 -1.97
N LEU A 117 -3.24 -13.44 -2.19
CA LEU A 117 -3.76 -14.29 -1.11
C LEU A 117 -2.64 -14.88 -0.25
N GLU A 118 -1.60 -15.43 -0.88
CA GLU A 118 -0.42 -15.93 -0.18
C GLU A 118 0.24 -14.84 0.68
N GLN A 119 0.32 -13.61 0.15
CA GLN A 119 0.84 -12.47 0.90
C GLN A 119 -0.04 -12.12 2.11
N THR A 120 -1.36 -12.04 1.95
CA THR A 120 -2.27 -11.76 3.08
C THR A 120 -2.23 -12.85 4.15
N GLU A 121 -2.08 -14.12 3.77
CA GLU A 121 -1.97 -15.24 4.72
C GLU A 121 -0.67 -15.19 5.52
N ALA A 122 0.46 -14.91 4.87
CA ALA A 122 1.73 -14.72 5.56
C ALA A 122 1.67 -13.57 6.57
N GLU A 123 0.96 -12.49 6.21
CA GLU A 123 0.74 -11.35 7.10
C GLU A 123 -0.12 -11.72 8.31
N THR A 124 -1.20 -12.47 8.08
CA THR A 124 -2.15 -12.93 9.11
C THR A 124 -1.51 -13.95 10.06
N LYS A 125 -0.68 -14.86 9.55
CA LYS A 125 0.09 -15.80 10.39
C LYS A 125 1.07 -15.08 11.32
N GLY A 126 1.62 -13.94 10.91
CA GLY A 126 2.45 -13.09 11.78
C GLY A 126 1.66 -12.29 12.82
N LEU A 127 0.32 -12.33 12.77
CA LEU A 127 -0.58 -11.88 13.83
C LEU A 127 -1.02 -13.04 14.72
N ALA A 128 -0.41 -14.23 14.70
CA ALA A 128 -0.69 -15.29 15.68
C ALA A 128 0.31 -15.15 16.83
#